data_AF-A0A447T6V4-F1
#
_entry.id   AF-A0A447T6V4-F1
#
_cell.length_a   1.000
_cell.length_b   1.000
_cell.length_c   1.000
_cell.angle_alpha   90.00
_cell.angle_beta   90.00
_cell.angle_gamma   90.00
#
_symmetry.space_group_name_H-M   'P 1'
#
loop_
_entity.id
_entity.type
_entity.pdbx_description
1 polymer ?
#
loop_
_entity_poly.entity_id
_entity_poly.type
_entity_poly.pdbx_seq_one_letter_code
_entity_poly.pdbx_strand_id
1 'polypeptide(L)' 'MSEELKIEDLVVGEGKEAVRGALITSHYTGWLEDGSKFDSSLDKGRPFQCVIGTGRVIKGWDQG' A
#
# COMPACT_ATOMS: atom_id res chain seq x y z
N MET A 1 -22.35 4.62 6.30
CA MET A 1 -21.34 5.07 5.32
C MET A 1 -20.67 3.83 4.81
N SER A 2 -20.77 3.52 3.51
CA SER A 2 -20.04 2.40 2.93
C SER A 2 -18.54 2.74 3.00
N GLU A 3 -17.76 1.94 3.72
CA GLU A 3 -16.29 2.01 3.79
C GLU A 3 -15.72 1.51 2.46
N GLU A 4 -15.90 2.29 1.40
CA GLU A 4 -15.38 1.96 0.07
C GLU A 4 -13.93 2.44 -0.03
N LEU A 5 -13.05 1.53 -0.46
CA LEU A 5 -11.65 1.84 -0.74
C LEU A 5 -11.57 2.88 -1.87
N LYS A 6 -10.86 3.98 -1.61
CA LYS A 6 -10.55 5.00 -2.61
C LYS A 6 -9.07 4.90 -2.96
N ILE A 7 -8.78 4.83 -4.26
CA ILE A 7 -7.43 4.75 -4.81
C ILE A 7 -7.28 5.95 -5.76
N GLU A 8 -6.18 6.68 -5.63
CA GLU A 8 -5.84 7.80 -6.48
C GLU A 8 -4.36 7.71 -6.88
N ASP A 9 -4.11 7.74 -8.19
CA ASP A 9 -2.76 7.79 -8.74
C ASP A 9 -2.30 9.24 -8.85
N LEU A 10 -1.32 9.63 -8.03
CA LEU A 10 -0.69 10.94 -8.14
C LEU A 10 0.24 11.03 -9.36
N VAL A 11 0.92 9.93 -9.67
CA VAL A 11 1.80 9.78 -10.83
C VAL A 11 1.62 8.36 -11.35
N VAL A 12 1.16 8.23 -12.60
CA VAL A 12 0.93 6.93 -13.24
C VAL A 12 2.27 6.29 -13.61
N GLY A 13 2.50 5.07 -13.16
CA GLY A 13 3.67 4.28 -13.54
C GLY A 13 3.53 3.66 -14.94
N GLU A 14 4.64 3.52 -15.65
CA GLU A 14 4.69 2.86 -16.98
C GLU A 14 5.04 1.36 -16.89
N GLY A 15 5.15 0.83 -15.66
CA GLY A 15 5.54 -0.54 -15.38
C GLY A 15 4.42 -1.55 -15.58
N LYS A 16 4.75 -2.83 -15.36
CA LYS A 16 3.73 -3.88 -15.30
C LYS A 16 2.81 -3.64 -14.11
N GLU A 17 1.52 -3.83 -14.33
CA GLU A 17 0.51 -3.77 -13.28
C GLU A 17 0.80 -4.82 -12.19
N ALA A 18 0.63 -4.42 -10.93
CA ALA A 18 0.74 -5.32 -9.80
C ALA A 18 -0.53 -6.17 -9.72
N VAL A 19 -0.39 -7.48 -9.88
CA VAL A 19 -1.52 -8.43 -9.83
C VAL A 19 -1.48 -9.25 -8.55
N ARG A 20 -2.62 -9.83 -8.17
CA ARG A 20 -2.71 -10.77 -7.04
C ARG A 20 -1.61 -11.83 -7.09
N GLY A 21 -0.88 -11.98 -5.99
CA GLY A 21 0.26 -12.90 -5.87
C GLY A 21 1.60 -12.32 -6.30
N ALA A 22 1.65 -11.07 -6.77
CA ALA A 22 2.90 -10.41 -7.11
C ALA A 22 3.71 -10.08 -5.84
N LEU A 23 5.03 -10.29 -5.94
CA LEU A 23 5.98 -9.77 -4.98
C LEU A 23 6.27 -8.31 -5.32
N ILE A 24 5.88 -7.39 -4.44
CA ILE A 24 6.13 -5.96 -4.60
C ILE A 24 7.16 -5.48 -3.59
N THR A 25 7.91 -4.46 -3.97
CA THR A 25 8.81 -3.71 -3.09
C THR A 25 8.42 -2.25 -3.20
N SER A 26 7.98 -1.64 -2.10
CA SER A 26 7.48 -0.27 -2.09
C SER A 26 7.85 0.49 -0.83
N HIS A 27 7.97 1.81 -0.97
CA HIS A 27 7.94 2.72 0.16
C HIS A 27 6.50 3.17 0.43
N TYR A 28 6.12 3.14 1.70
CA TYR A 28 4.85 3.66 2.17
C TYR A 28 5.01 4.47 3.45
N THR A 29 3.99 5.29 3.68
CA THR A 29 3.64 5.87 4.97
C THR A 29 2.14 5.72 5.17
N GLY A 30 1.73 5.40 6.40
CA GLY A 30 0.33 5.22 6.77
C GLY A 30 -0.07 6.19 7.87
N TRP A 31 -1.29 6.72 7.75
CA TRP A 31 -1.88 7.67 8.69
C TRP A 31 -3.26 7.19 9.13
N LEU A 32 -3.65 7.56 10.35
CA LEU A 32 -5.02 7.45 10.84
C LEU A 32 -5.83 8.68 10.40
N GLU A 33 -7.15 8.61 10.55
CA GLU A 33 -8.07 9.70 10.15
C GLU A 33 -7.81 11.02 10.90
N ASP A 34 -7.23 10.95 12.10
CA ASP A 34 -6.83 12.12 12.89
C ASP A 34 -5.50 12.75 12.43
N GLY A 35 -4.88 12.19 11.38
CA GLY A 35 -3.60 12.63 10.83
C GLY A 35 -2.38 12.06 11.55
N SER A 36 -2.55 11.25 12.60
CA SER A 36 -1.43 10.60 13.27
C SER A 36 -0.82 9.52 12.37
N LYS A 37 0.51 9.56 12.22
CA LYS A 37 1.26 8.56 11.46
C LYS A 37 1.39 7.29 12.29
N PHE A 38 0.92 6.15 11.77
CA PHE A 38 1.03 4.87 12.48
C PHE A 38 2.24 4.04 12.04
N ASP A 39 2.67 4.12 10.78
CA ASP A 39 3.88 3.46 10.29
C ASP A 39 4.45 4.14 9.04
N SER A 40 5.76 4.01 8.82
CA SER A 40 6.43 4.41 7.58
C SER A 40 7.66 3.55 7.33
N SER A 41 7.79 3.09 6.10
CA SER A 41 9.03 2.48 5.60
C SER A 41 10.17 3.49 5.42
N LEU A 42 9.84 4.76 5.18
CA LEU A 42 10.82 5.83 4.99
C LEU A 42 11.54 6.14 6.30
N ASP A 43 10.80 6.14 7.42
CA ASP A 43 11.39 6.29 8.78
C ASP A 43 12.39 5.17 9.09
N LYS A 44 12.16 3.97 8.53
CA LYS A 44 13.02 2.78 8.71
C LYS A 44 14.20 2.75 7.74
N GLY A 45 14.27 3.68 6.79
CA GLY A 45 15.34 3.77 5.79
C GLY A 45 15.44 2.59 4.83
N ARG A 46 14.42 1.71 4.76
CA ARG A 46 14.42 0.54 3.87
C ARG A 46 13.02 0.29 3.30
N PRO A 47 12.92 -0.11 2.02
CA PRO A 47 11.63 -0.42 1.42
C PRO A 47 11.00 -1.65 2.07
N PHE A 48 9.68 -1.73 1.98
CA PHE A 48 8.93 -2.88 2.44
C PHE A 48 8.66 -3.82 1.27
N GLN A 49 8.86 -5.11 1.49
CA GLN A 49 8.61 -6.14 0.50
C GLN A 49 7.50 -7.07 0.98
N CYS A 50 6.49 -7.29 0.13
CA CYS A 50 5.36 -8.15 0.46
C CYS A 50 4.76 -8.81 -0.78
N VAL A 51 3.94 -9.85 -0.57
CA VAL A 51 3.15 -10.50 -1.61
C VAL A 51 1.69 -10.07 -1.46
N ILE A 52 1.18 -9.32 -2.44
CA ILE A 52 -0.20 -8.77 -2.40
C ILE A 52 -1.25 -9.82 -2.75
N GLY A 53 -2.47 -9.60 -2.26
CA GLY A 53 -3.63 -10.46 -2.49
C GLY A 53 -3.53 -11.81 -1.77
N THR A 54 -2.76 -11.88 -0.68
CA THR A 54 -2.56 -13.09 0.13
C THR A 54 -3.17 -13.01 1.52
N GLY A 55 -3.80 -11.89 1.90
CA GLY A 55 -4.36 -11.71 3.24
C GLY A 55 -3.31 -11.37 4.29
N ARG A 56 -2.10 -10.97 3.88
CA ARG A 56 -0.94 -10.76 4.75
C ARG A 56 -0.52 -9.30 4.90
N VAL A 57 -1.25 -8.39 4.26
CA VAL A 57 -1.02 -6.94 4.33
C VAL A 57 -2.28 -6.21 4.76
N ILE A 58 -2.19 -4.89 4.91
CA ILE A 58 -3.35 -4.04 5.20
C ILE A 58 -4.41 -4.30 4.12
N LYS A 59 -5.66 -4.51 4.52
CA LYS A 59 -6.74 -4.98 3.63
C LYS A 59 -6.90 -4.13 2.35
N GLY A 60 -6.70 -2.82 2.44
CA GLY A 60 -6.71 -1.94 1.26
C GLY A 60 -5.64 -2.31 0.23
N TRP A 61 -4.43 -2.65 0.67
CA TRP A 61 -3.34 -3.11 -0.20
C TRP A 61 -3.61 -4.47 -0.84
N ASP A 62 -4.38 -5.33 -0.18
CA ASP A 62 -4.79 -6.61 -0.74
C ASP A 62 -5.90 -6.48 -1.79
N GLN A 63 -6.62 -5.34 -1.81
CA GLN A 63 -7.75 -5.08 -2.70
C GLN A 63 -7.36 -4.36 -3.99
N GLY A 64 -6.31 -3.53 -3.96
CA GLY A 64 -5.85 -2.76 -5.12
C GLY A 64 -5.00 -1.59 -4.66
#